data_AF-A0A5Q0BMA9-F1
#
_entry.id   AF-A0A5Q0BMA9-F1
#
_cell.length_a   1.000
_cell.length_b   1.000
_cell.length_c   1.000
_cell.angle_alpha   90.00
_cell.angle_beta   90.00
_cell.angle_gamma   90.00
#
_symmetry.space_group_name_H-M   'P 1'
#
loop_
_entity.id
_entity.type
_entity.pdbx_description
1 polymer ?
#
loop_
_entity_poly.entity_id
_entity_poly.type
_entity_poly.pdbx_seq_one_letter_code
_entity_poly.pdbx_strand_id
1 'polypeptide(L)'
;MATTNAGGSVKSSGGRGKAKQPGIEIKAASESEGAAALAAQQPEDAAHYCGEGDTSEECALLRFRFFIIDTGWKSVSAKVIRDNFAMIREYQEGDALFVLSREQSMNLVKRHPDMIGKDPIILVHDLHAHNYHEDDNDYHGFRLNLGLITDGAAVLETLQRFLRFVHLHRRSRDIEQDIKDKLHRDGIKGSIEIIRSGSKDVMGG
;
A
#
# COMPACT_ATOMS: atom_id res chain seq x y z
N MET A 1 -48.00 29.14 -44.15
CA MET A 1 -48.08 29.74 -42.82
C MET A 1 -46.67 30.00 -42.34
N ALA A 2 -46.31 31.28 -42.22
CA ALA A 2 -45.03 31.76 -41.75
C ALA A 2 -45.10 31.99 -40.24
N THR A 3 -43.98 31.80 -39.52
CA THR A 3 -43.29 32.84 -38.74
C THR A 3 -42.05 32.26 -38.06
N THR A 4 -40.93 32.89 -38.34
CA THR A 4 -39.64 32.86 -37.63
C THR A 4 -39.73 33.46 -36.23
N ASN A 5 -38.89 33.04 -35.29
CA ASN A 5 -38.65 33.80 -34.05
C ASN A 5 -37.16 34.05 -33.81
N ALA A 6 -36.83 35.34 -33.75
CA ALA A 6 -35.57 35.93 -33.33
C ALA A 6 -35.42 35.80 -31.80
N GLY A 7 -34.22 35.71 -31.23
CA GLY A 7 -33.31 36.85 -31.04
C GLY A 7 -33.51 37.46 -29.65
N GLY A 8 -32.60 37.17 -28.72
CA GLY A 8 -32.65 37.69 -27.34
C GLY A 8 -31.26 37.76 -26.72
N SER A 9 -30.50 38.77 -27.11
CA SER A 9 -29.21 39.13 -26.55
C SER A 9 -29.42 39.99 -25.30
N VAL A 10 -29.01 39.52 -24.12
CA VAL A 10 -28.99 40.33 -22.89
C VAL A 10 -27.53 40.63 -22.53
N LYS A 11 -27.15 41.91 -22.70
CA LYS A 11 -25.97 42.50 -22.08
C LYS A 11 -26.39 43.03 -20.71
N SER A 12 -25.81 42.52 -19.63
CA SER A 12 -25.86 43.17 -18.31
C SER A 12 -24.47 43.68 -17.94
N SER A 13 -24.35 44.99 -17.97
CA SER A 13 -23.25 45.79 -17.44
C SER A 13 -23.39 46.00 -15.93
N GLY A 14 -22.27 46.09 -15.22
CA GLY A 14 -22.14 46.97 -14.06
C GLY A 14 -22.10 46.28 -12.70
N GLY A 15 -20.99 46.48 -11.97
CA GLY A 15 -20.90 46.06 -10.56
C GLY A 15 -19.49 46.07 -9.97
N ARG A 16 -18.73 47.17 -10.12
CA ARG A 16 -17.45 47.37 -9.41
C ARG A 16 -17.74 47.75 -7.95
N GLY A 17 -17.93 46.76 -7.09
CA GLY A 17 -17.97 46.93 -5.64
C GLY A 17 -16.57 46.78 -5.04
N LYS A 18 -15.90 47.90 -4.71
CA LYS A 18 -14.71 47.89 -3.84
C LYS A 18 -15.18 47.74 -2.39
N ALA A 19 -15.23 46.51 -1.88
CA ALA A 19 -15.37 46.25 -0.45
C ALA A 19 -13.98 46.37 0.21
N LYS A 20 -13.82 47.43 1.01
CA LYS A 20 -12.68 47.68 1.90
C LYS A 20 -12.85 46.77 3.13
N GLN A 21 -12.14 45.64 3.17
CA GLN A 21 -12.08 44.80 4.37
C GLN A 21 -11.12 45.41 5.40
N PRO A 22 -11.46 45.40 6.70
CA PRO A 22 -10.54 45.77 7.77
C PRO A 22 -9.44 44.72 7.92
N GLY A 23 -8.22 45.20 8.16
CA GLY A 23 -7.03 44.37 8.33
C GLY A 23 -7.18 43.40 9.48
N ILE A 24 -7.10 42.11 9.15
CA ILE A 24 -6.85 41.04 10.11
C ILE A 24 -5.34 40.87 10.15
N GLU A 25 -4.76 41.29 11.27
CA GLU A 25 -3.36 41.07 11.63
C GLU A 25 -3.16 39.56 11.85
N ILE A 26 -2.68 38.86 10.81
CA ILE A 26 -2.23 37.47 10.97
C ILE A 26 -0.88 37.54 11.65
N LYS A 27 -0.88 37.37 12.98
CA LYS A 27 0.33 37.00 13.73
C LYS A 27 0.89 35.72 13.12
N ALA A 28 2.10 35.82 12.60
CA ALA A 28 2.92 34.67 12.24
C ALA A 28 3.07 33.77 13.48
N ALA A 29 2.27 32.71 13.54
CA ALA A 29 2.54 31.60 14.42
C ALA A 29 3.76 30.87 13.84
N SER A 30 4.83 30.89 14.62
CA SER A 30 6.04 30.13 14.41
C SER A 30 5.71 28.69 14.04
N GLU A 31 6.12 28.28 12.84
CA GLU A 31 6.22 26.89 12.47
C GLU A 31 7.29 26.27 13.37
N SER A 32 6.83 25.69 14.49
CA SER A 32 7.64 24.76 15.26
C SER A 32 7.86 23.55 14.36
N GLU A 33 9.12 23.33 14.00
CA GLU A 33 9.67 22.13 13.40
C GLU A 33 9.34 20.91 14.26
N GLY A 34 8.13 20.40 14.07
CA GLY A 34 7.69 19.08 14.53
C GLY A 34 7.92 18.07 13.42
N ALA A 35 9.11 18.07 12.81
CA ALA A 35 9.61 16.90 12.09
C ALA A 35 9.90 15.83 13.14
N ALA A 36 8.84 15.22 13.65
CA ALA A 36 8.92 14.00 14.42
C ALA A 36 9.58 12.98 13.50
N ALA A 37 10.88 12.79 13.74
CA ALA A 37 11.63 11.64 13.32
C ALA A 37 10.80 10.41 13.72
N LEU A 38 10.03 9.88 12.76
CA LEU A 38 9.76 8.46 12.75
C LEU A 38 11.15 7.86 12.62
N ALA A 39 11.71 7.46 13.76
CA ALA A 39 12.91 6.65 13.82
C ALA A 39 12.71 5.51 12.83
N ALA A 40 13.39 5.61 11.69
CA ALA A 40 13.67 4.48 10.87
C ALA A 40 14.36 3.49 11.82
N GLN A 41 13.65 2.44 12.22
CA GLN A 41 14.31 1.25 12.72
C GLN A 41 15.22 0.81 11.59
N GLN A 42 16.51 1.13 11.75
CA GLN A 42 17.55 0.83 10.79
C GLN A 42 17.55 -0.70 10.58
N PRO A 43 17.73 -1.19 9.35
CA PRO A 43 17.64 -2.61 9.02
C PRO A 43 18.85 -3.43 9.49
N GLU A 44 19.69 -2.91 10.38
CA GLU A 44 20.88 -3.62 10.88
C GLU A 44 20.56 -4.71 11.91
N ASP A 45 19.34 -4.73 12.46
CA ASP A 45 18.82 -5.84 13.28
C ASP A 45 17.87 -6.79 12.53
N ALA A 46 17.56 -6.52 11.25
CA ALA A 46 16.72 -7.42 10.44
C ALA A 46 17.43 -8.73 10.05
N ALA A 47 18.70 -8.90 10.44
CA ALA A 47 19.50 -10.10 10.26
C ALA A 47 19.72 -10.91 11.56
N HIS A 48 18.97 -10.65 12.64
CA HIS A 48 18.70 -11.71 13.62
C HIS A 48 17.66 -12.67 13.01
N TYR A 49 18.11 -13.36 11.96
CA TYR A 49 17.46 -14.53 11.38
C TYR A 49 17.19 -15.51 12.54
N CYS A 50 16.06 -16.21 12.54
CA CYS A 50 15.87 -17.42 13.35
C CYS A 50 17.03 -18.37 12.95
N GLY A 51 18.17 -18.23 13.64
CA GLY A 51 19.40 -18.97 13.42
C GLY A 51 19.16 -20.40 13.86
N GLU A 52 19.88 -21.32 13.25
CA GLU A 52 19.93 -22.73 13.65
C GLU A 52 20.36 -22.82 15.13
N GLY A 53 19.43 -22.63 16.08
CA GLY A 53 19.78 -22.59 17.50
C GLY A 53 18.80 -21.86 18.43
N ASP A 54 18.01 -20.89 17.96
CA ASP A 54 17.02 -20.24 18.83
C ASP A 54 15.67 -20.96 18.79
N THR A 55 15.18 -21.32 19.97
CA THR A 55 14.05 -22.20 20.23
C THR A 55 12.73 -21.73 19.61
N SER A 56 12.47 -22.19 18.38
CA SER A 56 11.26 -22.81 17.77
C SER A 56 9.82 -22.46 18.21
N GLU A 57 9.52 -21.79 19.32
CA GLU A 57 8.12 -21.55 19.74
C GLU A 57 7.58 -20.17 19.32
N GLU A 58 8.40 -19.13 19.35
CA GLU A 58 7.96 -17.77 19.02
C GLU A 58 7.84 -17.54 17.50
N CYS A 59 8.79 -18.10 16.74
CA CYS A 59 8.78 -18.12 15.26
C CYS A 59 7.57 -18.97 14.74
N ALA A 60 7.02 -19.91 15.53
CA ALA A 60 5.85 -20.73 15.20
C ALA A 60 4.49 -20.01 15.37
N LEU A 61 4.47 -18.82 15.99
CA LEU A 61 3.26 -18.00 16.14
C LEU A 61 3.09 -16.97 15.01
N LEU A 62 4.18 -16.65 14.30
CA LEU A 62 4.16 -15.68 13.21
C LEU A 62 3.65 -16.34 11.94
N ARG A 63 2.50 -15.86 11.46
CA ARG A 63 1.95 -16.36 10.20
C ARG A 63 2.50 -15.58 9.02
N PHE A 64 2.54 -14.26 9.13
CA PHE A 64 2.89 -13.40 8.02
C PHE A 64 4.19 -12.62 8.25
N ARG A 65 4.85 -12.26 7.15
CA ARG A 65 5.82 -11.16 7.12
C ARG A 65 5.34 -10.10 6.15
N PHE A 66 5.15 -8.89 6.64
CA PHE A 66 4.75 -7.73 5.87
C PHE A 66 5.99 -6.95 5.43
N PHE A 67 6.02 -6.52 4.17
CA PHE A 67 7.03 -5.63 3.63
C PHE A 67 6.36 -4.45 2.97
N ILE A 68 6.70 -3.23 3.41
CA ILE A 68 6.31 -1.99 2.73
C ILE A 68 7.46 -1.57 1.84
N ILE A 69 7.18 -1.50 0.54
CA ILE A 69 8.12 -1.16 -0.52
C ILE A 69 7.65 0.16 -1.13
N ASP A 70 8.42 1.23 -0.91
CA ASP A 70 8.13 2.57 -1.42
C ASP A 70 9.43 3.18 -1.95
N THR A 71 9.50 3.48 -3.25
CA THR A 71 10.70 4.07 -3.86
C THR A 71 10.83 5.57 -3.58
N GLY A 72 9.96 6.12 -2.73
CA GLY A 72 10.01 7.47 -2.20
C GLY A 72 9.38 8.50 -3.14
N TRP A 73 8.45 8.07 -4.01
CA TRP A 73 7.74 8.99 -4.88
C TRP A 73 6.75 9.78 -4.04
N LYS A 74 6.62 11.09 -4.31
CA LYS A 74 5.60 11.93 -3.67
C LYS A 74 4.22 11.64 -4.27
N SER A 75 3.76 10.40 -4.16
CA SER A 75 2.47 9.95 -4.64
C SER A 75 1.38 10.11 -3.57
N VAL A 76 0.13 10.19 -4.03
CA VAL A 76 -1.05 10.17 -3.16
C VAL A 76 -1.04 8.90 -2.30
N SER A 77 -0.74 7.75 -2.92
CA SER A 77 -0.69 6.45 -2.24
C SER A 77 0.36 6.39 -1.13
N ALA A 78 1.55 6.94 -1.37
CA ALA A 78 2.62 7.00 -0.37
C ALA A 78 2.20 7.86 0.84
N LYS A 79 1.48 8.95 0.61
CA LYS A 79 0.92 9.77 1.70
C LYS A 79 -0.11 8.99 2.51
N VAL A 80 -1.03 8.28 1.85
CA VAL A 80 -2.06 7.48 2.54
C VAL A 80 -1.44 6.41 3.44
N ILE A 81 -0.40 5.71 2.99
CA ILE A 81 0.30 4.71 3.83
C ILE A 81 0.93 5.37 5.05
N ARG A 82 1.64 6.50 4.88
CA ARG A 82 2.29 7.21 5.99
C ARG A 82 1.26 7.70 7.02
N ASP A 83 0.19 8.31 6.56
CA ASP A 83 -0.87 8.85 7.42
C ASP A 83 -1.61 7.75 8.19
N ASN A 84 -1.66 6.53 7.63
CA ASN A 84 -2.40 5.40 8.20
C ASN A 84 -1.46 4.26 8.66
N PHE A 85 -0.20 4.57 8.94
CA PHE A 85 0.78 3.55 9.31
C PHE A 85 0.43 2.84 10.62
N ALA A 86 -0.17 3.57 11.57
CA ALA A 86 -0.66 3.01 12.83
C ALA A 86 -1.71 1.91 12.60
N MET A 87 -2.61 2.09 11.64
CA MET A 87 -3.60 1.07 11.25
C MET A 87 -2.92 -0.17 10.67
N ILE A 88 -1.89 -0.01 9.83
CA ILE A 88 -1.14 -1.16 9.31
C ILE A 88 -0.52 -1.98 10.46
N ARG A 89 0.07 -1.29 11.45
CA ARG A 89 0.65 -1.92 12.64
C ARG A 89 -0.40 -2.65 13.49
N GLU A 90 -1.60 -2.09 13.63
CA GLU A 90 -2.69 -2.72 14.37
C GLU A 90 -3.15 -4.03 13.72
N TYR A 91 -3.40 -4.02 12.41
CA TYR A 91 -3.85 -5.21 11.66
C TYR A 91 -2.77 -6.29 11.49
N GLN A 92 -1.52 -5.96 11.77
CA GLN A 92 -0.39 -6.86 11.66
C GLN A 92 -0.29 -7.83 12.87
N GLU A 93 -0.97 -7.55 14.00
CA GLU A 93 -1.19 -8.51 15.10
C GLU A 93 0.04 -9.27 15.62
N GLY A 94 1.19 -8.61 15.74
CA GLY A 94 2.44 -9.21 16.24
C GLY A 94 3.34 -9.88 15.18
N ASP A 95 2.87 -10.11 13.95
CA ASP A 95 3.73 -10.46 12.80
C ASP A 95 4.91 -9.48 12.54
N ALA A 96 5.88 -9.90 11.73
CA ALA A 96 6.96 -9.00 11.36
C ALA A 96 6.48 -7.97 10.33
N LEU A 97 6.75 -6.68 10.56
CA LEU A 97 6.55 -5.60 9.57
C LEU A 97 7.88 -4.89 9.27
N PHE A 98 8.32 -5.03 8.03
CA PHE A 98 9.53 -4.40 7.50
C PHE A 98 9.15 -3.22 6.62
N VAL A 99 9.73 -2.06 6.88
CA VAL A 99 9.64 -0.88 6.01
C VAL A 99 10.98 -0.73 5.32
N LEU A 100 11.03 -0.99 4.02
CA LEU A 100 12.27 -0.90 3.28
C LEU A 100 12.68 0.55 3.12
N SER A 101 13.99 0.79 3.21
CA SER A 101 14.53 2.10 2.84
C SER A 101 14.26 2.39 1.36
N ARG A 102 14.35 3.66 0.98
CA ARG A 102 14.23 4.08 -0.43
C ARG A 102 15.20 3.32 -1.33
N GLU A 103 16.45 3.18 -0.90
CA GLU A 103 17.49 2.48 -1.65
C GLU A 103 17.18 0.98 -1.79
N GLN A 104 16.78 0.32 -0.69
CA GLN A 104 16.37 -1.08 -0.71
C GLN A 104 15.18 -1.30 -1.64
N SER A 105 14.17 -0.42 -1.56
CA SER A 105 12.99 -0.46 -2.43
C SER A 105 13.36 -0.29 -3.91
N MET A 106 14.21 0.69 -4.24
CA MET A 106 14.68 0.91 -5.61
C MET A 106 15.46 -0.30 -6.15
N ASN A 107 16.35 -0.87 -5.33
CA ASN A 107 17.14 -2.04 -5.72
C ASN A 107 16.27 -3.30 -5.89
N LEU A 108 15.21 -3.44 -5.09
CA LEU A 108 14.22 -4.50 -5.27
C LEU A 108 13.44 -4.32 -6.58
N VAL A 109 12.84 -3.15 -6.81
CA VAL A 109 12.05 -2.86 -8.01
C VAL A 109 12.88 -3.01 -9.30
N LYS A 110 14.17 -2.63 -9.28
CA LYS A 110 15.07 -2.84 -10.43
C LYS A 110 15.26 -4.31 -10.80
N ARG A 111 15.24 -5.22 -9.82
CA ARG A 111 15.39 -6.67 -10.03
C ARG A 111 14.10 -7.35 -10.44
N HIS A 112 12.96 -6.70 -10.20
CA HIS A 112 11.62 -7.20 -10.51
C HIS A 112 10.89 -6.19 -11.39
N PRO A 113 11.14 -6.18 -12.72
CA PRO A 113 10.56 -5.20 -13.64
C PRO A 113 9.02 -5.13 -13.63
N ASP A 114 8.37 -6.23 -13.26
CA ASP A 114 6.93 -6.34 -13.04
C ASP A 114 6.40 -5.46 -11.89
N MET A 115 7.27 -4.92 -11.04
CA MET A 115 6.93 -3.99 -9.95
C MET A 115 7.08 -2.51 -10.34
N ILE A 116 7.64 -2.20 -11.52
CA ILE A 116 7.88 -0.83 -11.94
C ILE A 116 6.54 -0.09 -12.10
N GLY A 117 6.45 1.10 -11.47
CA GLY A 117 5.25 1.95 -11.51
C GLY A 117 4.09 1.46 -10.64
N LYS A 118 4.30 0.42 -9.83
CA LYS A 118 3.29 -0.15 -8.92
C LYS A 118 3.46 0.30 -7.47
N ASP A 119 4.54 1.01 -7.15
CA ASP A 119 4.83 1.47 -5.79
C ASP A 119 4.00 2.68 -5.35
N PRO A 120 3.59 2.74 -4.06
CA PRO A 120 3.98 1.83 -2.98
C PRO A 120 3.31 0.44 -3.05
N ILE A 121 4.03 -0.58 -2.61
CA ILE A 121 3.58 -1.99 -2.57
C ILE A 121 3.60 -2.48 -1.12
N ILE A 122 2.53 -3.15 -0.70
CA ILE A 122 2.50 -3.94 0.54
C ILE A 122 2.56 -5.41 0.17
N LEU A 123 3.67 -6.06 0.47
CA LEU A 123 3.89 -7.48 0.24
C LEU A 123 3.66 -8.26 1.54
N VAL A 124 2.94 -9.37 1.45
CA VAL A 124 2.67 -10.29 2.56
C VAL A 124 3.18 -11.67 2.19
N HIS A 125 4.15 -12.16 2.95
CA HIS A 125 4.66 -13.53 2.88
C HIS A 125 3.88 -14.42 3.85
N ASP A 126 3.30 -15.53 3.39
CA ASP A 126 2.65 -16.52 4.26
C ASP A 126 3.64 -17.64 4.61
N LEU A 127 4.11 -17.64 5.87
CA LEU A 127 5.06 -18.63 6.38
C LEU A 127 4.42 -20.01 6.57
N HIS A 128 3.09 -20.09 6.64
CA HIS A 128 2.39 -21.34 6.91
C HIS A 128 1.97 -22.07 5.62
N ALA A 129 2.10 -21.43 4.46
CA ALA A 129 1.70 -22.01 3.18
C ALA A 129 2.48 -23.28 2.81
N HIS A 130 3.75 -23.39 3.24
CA HIS A 130 4.60 -24.55 2.96
C HIS A 130 4.01 -25.86 3.53
N ASN A 131 3.16 -25.79 4.57
CA ASN A 131 2.58 -26.98 5.20
C ASN A 131 1.44 -27.61 4.38
N TYR A 132 1.05 -26.97 3.27
CA TYR A 132 -0.07 -27.43 2.44
C TYR A 132 0.35 -27.83 1.03
N HIS A 133 1.49 -27.34 0.55
CA HIS A 133 2.07 -27.69 -0.73
C HIS A 133 3.29 -28.57 -0.46
N GLU A 134 3.05 -29.88 -0.29
CA GLU A 134 4.06 -30.88 0.11
C GLU A 134 5.28 -30.96 -0.83
N ASP A 135 5.18 -30.39 -2.04
CA ASP A 135 6.18 -30.50 -3.11
C ASP A 135 6.92 -29.20 -3.46
N ASP A 136 6.56 -28.04 -2.89
CA ASP A 136 7.12 -26.75 -3.29
C ASP A 136 7.81 -26.06 -2.08
N ASN A 137 9.14 -25.99 -2.10
CA ASN A 137 9.95 -25.12 -1.22
C ASN A 137 9.83 -23.64 -1.64
N ASP A 138 8.68 -23.27 -2.21
CA ASP A 138 8.47 -22.03 -2.88
C ASP A 138 8.03 -20.95 -1.90
N TYR A 139 8.35 -19.71 -2.25
CA TYR A 139 7.78 -18.55 -1.60
C TYR A 139 6.30 -18.43 -1.95
N HIS A 140 5.45 -18.28 -0.92
CA HIS A 140 4.01 -18.11 -1.04
C HIS A 140 3.57 -16.79 -0.43
N GLY A 141 2.85 -15.98 -1.19
CA GLY A 141 2.40 -14.71 -0.69
C GLY A 141 1.56 -13.94 -1.67
N PHE A 142 1.35 -12.69 -1.36
CA PHE A 142 0.60 -11.79 -2.22
C PHE A 142 1.00 -10.36 -1.94
N ARG A 143 0.87 -9.50 -2.95
CA ARG A 143 1.19 -8.08 -2.86
C ARG A 143 0.02 -7.21 -3.27
N LEU A 144 -0.13 -6.09 -2.58
CA LEU A 144 -1.04 -5.01 -2.91
C LEU A 144 -0.25 -3.86 -3.54
N ASN A 145 -0.53 -3.57 -4.80
CA ASN A 145 0.04 -2.53 -5.64
C ASN A 145 -0.82 -1.25 -5.55
N LEU A 146 -0.42 -0.30 -4.72
CA LEU A 146 -1.19 0.94 -4.50
C LEU A 146 -0.79 2.05 -5.47
N GLY A 147 0.34 1.93 -6.16
CA GLY A 147 0.77 2.89 -7.18
C GLY A 147 -0.17 2.99 -8.39
N LEU A 148 -1.03 1.97 -8.58
CA LEU A 148 -2.00 1.92 -9.69
C LEU A 148 -3.27 2.75 -9.43
N ILE A 149 -3.47 3.23 -8.19
CA ILE A 149 -4.67 3.95 -7.77
C ILE A 149 -4.31 5.42 -7.57
N THR A 150 -4.95 6.33 -8.30
CA THR A 150 -4.64 7.76 -8.27
C THR A 150 -5.45 8.55 -7.24
N ASP A 151 -6.62 8.05 -6.86
CA ASP A 151 -7.51 8.68 -5.88
C ASP A 151 -7.18 8.25 -4.45
N GLY A 152 -6.98 9.22 -3.56
CA GLY A 152 -6.53 8.95 -2.19
C GLY A 152 -7.58 8.24 -1.33
N ALA A 153 -8.87 8.52 -1.55
CA ALA A 153 -9.94 7.83 -0.83
C ALA A 153 -10.02 6.36 -1.27
N ALA A 154 -9.92 6.10 -2.58
CA ALA A 154 -9.86 4.75 -3.12
C ALA A 154 -8.62 3.97 -2.63
N VAL A 155 -7.46 4.61 -2.51
CA VAL A 155 -6.26 3.97 -1.91
C VAL A 155 -6.55 3.56 -0.46
N LEU A 156 -7.10 4.46 0.34
CA LEU A 156 -7.39 4.20 1.75
C LEU A 156 -8.40 3.06 1.92
N GLU A 157 -9.50 3.10 1.15
CA GLU A 157 -10.51 2.05 1.15
C GLU A 157 -9.91 0.70 0.76
N THR A 158 -9.08 0.67 -0.29
CA THR A 158 -8.39 -0.54 -0.76
C THR A 158 -7.45 -1.09 0.31
N LEU A 159 -6.64 -0.21 0.94
CA LEU A 159 -5.75 -0.58 2.03
C LEU A 159 -6.53 -1.18 3.22
N GLN A 160 -7.62 -0.53 3.63
CA GLN A 160 -8.48 -1.01 4.73
C GLN A 160 -9.10 -2.37 4.42
N ARG A 161 -9.63 -2.56 3.20
CA ARG A 161 -10.19 -3.84 2.75
C ARG A 161 -9.14 -4.93 2.75
N PHE A 162 -7.95 -4.63 2.24
CA PHE A 162 -6.83 -5.56 2.23
C PHE A 162 -6.42 -6.00 3.63
N LEU A 163 -6.14 -5.05 4.53
CA LEU A 163 -5.73 -5.36 5.89
C LEU A 163 -6.80 -6.15 6.65
N ARG A 164 -8.07 -5.75 6.51
CA ARG A 164 -9.20 -6.47 7.10
C ARG A 164 -9.30 -7.89 6.57
N PHE A 165 -9.12 -8.08 5.26
CA PHE A 165 -9.12 -9.40 4.66
C PHE A 165 -8.00 -10.27 5.26
N VAL A 166 -6.76 -9.76 5.31
CA VAL A 166 -5.63 -10.53 5.86
C VAL A 166 -5.88 -10.93 7.31
N HIS A 167 -6.40 -10.01 8.12
CA HIS A 167 -6.76 -10.30 9.51
C HIS A 167 -7.87 -11.36 9.64
N LEU A 168 -8.98 -11.21 8.89
CA LEU A 168 -10.09 -12.18 8.92
C LEU A 168 -9.66 -13.57 8.41
N HIS A 169 -8.74 -13.62 7.45
CA HIS A 169 -8.24 -14.84 6.84
C HIS A 169 -6.93 -15.35 7.45
N ARG A 170 -6.48 -14.79 8.58
CA ARG A 170 -5.27 -15.20 9.31
C ARG A 170 -5.26 -16.66 9.76
N ARG A 171 -6.43 -17.31 9.84
CA ARG A 171 -6.53 -18.75 10.16
C ARG A 171 -6.93 -19.59 8.95
N SER A 172 -7.02 -19.00 7.77
CA SER A 172 -7.37 -19.75 6.57
C SER A 172 -6.29 -20.78 6.25
N ARG A 173 -6.71 -21.95 5.78
CA ARG A 173 -5.78 -22.97 5.33
C ARG A 173 -4.99 -22.51 4.11
N ASP A 174 -5.68 -21.90 3.15
CA ASP A 174 -5.12 -21.41 1.89
C ASP A 174 -5.66 -19.99 1.64
N ILE A 175 -4.89 -19.00 2.09
CA ILE A 175 -5.27 -17.59 1.94
C ILE A 175 -5.21 -17.15 0.48
N GLU A 176 -4.36 -17.75 -0.35
CA GLU A 176 -4.26 -17.40 -1.76
C GLU A 176 -5.55 -17.76 -2.51
N GLN A 177 -6.13 -18.93 -2.20
CA GLN A 177 -7.42 -19.33 -2.76
C GLN A 177 -8.55 -18.41 -2.27
N ASP A 178 -8.56 -18.04 -0.98
CA ASP A 178 -9.51 -17.05 -0.46
C ASP A 178 -9.39 -15.69 -1.19
N ILE A 179 -8.16 -15.26 -1.53
CA ILE A 179 -7.92 -14.02 -2.28
C ILE A 179 -8.51 -14.11 -3.68
N LYS A 180 -8.27 -15.22 -4.39
CA LYS A 180 -8.83 -15.46 -5.73
C LYS A 180 -10.35 -15.44 -5.72
N ASP A 181 -10.94 -16.06 -4.70
CA ASP A 181 -12.39 -16.24 -4.65
C ASP A 181 -13.15 -14.99 -4.21
N LYS A 182 -12.57 -14.18 -3.32
CA LYS A 182 -13.27 -13.05 -2.69
C LYS A 182 -12.74 -11.72 -3.21
N LEU A 183 -11.43 -11.53 -3.10
CA LEU A 183 -10.79 -10.24 -3.27
C LEU A 183 -10.67 -9.83 -4.75
N HIS A 184 -10.44 -10.79 -5.66
CA HIS A 184 -10.47 -10.52 -7.10
C HIS A 184 -11.88 -10.29 -7.65
N ARG A 185 -12.93 -10.76 -6.96
CA ARG A 185 -14.33 -10.53 -7.34
C ARG A 185 -14.85 -9.17 -6.88
N ASP A 186 -14.34 -8.66 -5.76
CA ASP A 186 -14.74 -7.39 -5.14
C ASP A 186 -14.15 -6.13 -5.79
N GLY A 187 -13.60 -6.24 -7.01
CA GLY A 187 -13.13 -5.09 -7.78
C GLY A 187 -11.72 -4.59 -7.42
N ILE A 188 -10.97 -5.29 -6.56
CA ILE A 188 -9.53 -5.02 -6.30
C ILE A 188 -8.64 -5.72 -7.37
N LYS A 189 -9.25 -6.11 -8.49
CA LYS A 189 -8.62 -6.85 -9.58
C LYS A 189 -7.56 -5.99 -10.26
N GLY A 190 -6.31 -6.45 -10.23
CA GLY A 190 -5.14 -5.74 -10.78
C GLY A 190 -4.30 -5.02 -9.72
N SER A 191 -4.88 -4.70 -8.56
CA SER A 191 -4.12 -4.16 -7.41
C SER A 191 -3.58 -5.27 -6.52
N ILE A 192 -4.14 -6.48 -6.52
CA ILE A 192 -3.58 -7.62 -5.79
C ILE A 192 -3.06 -8.70 -6.71
N GLU A 193 -1.82 -9.10 -6.50
CA GLU A 193 -1.13 -10.15 -7.23
C GLU A 193 -0.65 -11.22 -6.25
N ILE A 194 -0.93 -12.49 -6.57
CA ILE A 194 -0.45 -13.64 -5.80
C ILE A 194 0.93 -14.02 -6.32
N ILE A 195 1.85 -14.30 -5.40
CA ILE A 195 3.25 -14.61 -5.68
C ILE A 195 3.49 -16.05 -5.27
N ARG A 196 3.94 -16.85 -6.23
CA ARG A 196 4.43 -18.22 -6.03
C ARG A 196 5.80 -18.31 -6.68
N SER A 197 6.77 -18.89 -5.99
CA SER A 197 8.14 -18.99 -6.50
C SER A 197 8.57 -20.41 -6.80
N GLY A 198 7.99 -21.08 -7.80
CA GLY A 198 8.55 -22.34 -8.35
C GLY A 198 8.02 -22.77 -9.71
N SER A 199 7.43 -21.84 -10.47
CA SER A 199 7.33 -22.06 -11.91
C SER A 199 8.69 -21.78 -12.55
N LYS A 200 9.34 -22.84 -13.02
CA LYS A 200 10.31 -22.80 -14.11
C LYS A 200 9.72 -22.08 -15.33
N ASP A 201 9.63 -20.76 -15.30
CA ASP A 201 9.38 -19.93 -16.49
C ASP A 201 10.64 -19.15 -16.90
N VAL A 202 11.81 -19.55 -16.37
CA VAL A 202 13.13 -19.04 -16.79
C VAL A 202 14.13 -20.19 -16.95
N MET A 203 13.78 -21.18 -17.79
CA MET A 203 14.77 -21.92 -18.58
C MET A 203 14.15 -22.23 -19.95
N GLY A 204 13.95 -21.18 -20.74
CA GLY A 204 14.18 -21.27 -22.16
C GLY A 204 15.69 -21.16 -22.39
N GLY A 205 16.33 -22.32 -22.59
CA GLY A 205 17.74 -22.46 -22.95
C GLY A 205 17.97 -23.82 -23.54
#